data_AF-A0A9P5BBM3-F1
#
_entry.id   AF-A0A9P5BBM3-F1
#
_cell.length_a   1.000
_cell.length_b   1.000
_cell.length_c   1.000
_cell.angle_alpha   90.00
_cell.angle_beta   90.00
_cell.angle_gamma   90.00
#
_symmetry.space_group_name_H-M   'P 1'
#
loop_
_entity.id
_entity.type
_entity.pdbx_description
1 polymer ?
#
loop_
_entity_poly.entity_id
_entity_poly.type
_entity_poly.pdbx_seq_one_letter_code
_entity_poly.pdbx_strand_id
1 'polypeptide(L)'
;MASAPKLTLTEHFNKTAENIARDRFSSHSNVQTAVMSGEELPFPDETFTHSITNLGLMYFTDAGKGAREIARTLHPDGVAVVAGWTIMGHIKIIQEVQAQIRPDETPFKTPIPDM
;
A
#
# COMPACT_ATOMS: atom_id res chain seq x y z
N MET A 1 -4.81 -25.54 20.14
CA MET A 1 -4.65 -24.10 19.83
C MET A 1 -4.34 -23.98 18.35
N ALA A 2 -5.02 -23.11 17.61
CA ALA A 2 -4.68 -22.88 16.19
C ALA A 2 -3.28 -22.24 16.09
N SER A 3 -2.48 -22.63 15.10
CA SER A 3 -1.19 -22.00 14.83
C SER A 3 -1.37 -20.54 14.45
N ALA A 4 -0.42 -19.68 14.83
CA ALA A 4 -0.42 -18.28 14.38
C ALA A 4 -0.38 -18.20 12.84
N PRO A 5 -1.16 -17.30 12.21
CA PRO A 5 -1.17 -17.16 10.76
C PRO A 5 0.18 -16.64 10.25
N LYS A 6 0.58 -17.09 9.05
CA LYS A 6 1.74 -16.52 8.36
C LYS A 6 1.35 -15.19 7.72
N LEU A 7 2.14 -14.14 7.96
CA LEU A 7 1.90 -12.81 7.40
C LEU A 7 3.05 -12.41 6.46
N THR A 8 2.70 -11.89 5.28
CA THR A 8 3.65 -11.28 4.35
C THR A 8 3.34 -9.80 4.23
N LEU A 9 4.35 -8.96 4.48
CA LEU A 9 4.28 -7.50 4.35
C LEU A 9 5.11 -7.08 3.14
N THR A 10 4.47 -6.39 2.21
CA THR A 10 5.11 -5.91 0.98
C THR A 10 5.06 -4.40 0.88
N GLU A 11 6.18 -3.79 0.48
CA GLU A 11 6.22 -2.35 0.17
C GLU A 11 7.09 -2.08 -1.07
N HIS A 12 6.69 -1.08 -1.88
CA HIS A 12 7.29 -0.80 -3.18
C HIS A 12 8.46 0.19 -3.11
N PHE A 13 8.47 1.14 -2.16
CA PHE A 13 9.23 2.38 -2.34
C PHE A 13 10.71 2.33 -1.98
N ASN A 14 11.12 1.71 -0.85
CA ASN A 14 12.54 1.58 -0.51
C ASN A 14 12.82 0.53 0.58
N LYS A 15 14.10 0.18 0.72
CA LYS A 15 14.60 -0.70 1.81
C LYS A 15 14.41 -0.10 3.21
N THR A 16 14.21 1.21 3.34
CA THR A 16 14.07 1.87 4.65
C THR A 16 12.76 1.49 5.33
N ALA A 17 11.63 1.54 4.61
CA ALA A 17 10.34 1.16 5.18
C ALA A 17 10.28 -0.34 5.49
N GLU A 18 10.89 -1.17 4.64
CA GLU A 18 11.04 -2.60 4.89
C GLU A 18 11.90 -2.88 6.14
N ASN A 19 13.00 -2.17 6.34
CA ASN A 19 13.81 -2.28 7.56
C ASN A 19 13.01 -1.88 8.81
N ILE A 20 12.23 -0.79 8.75
CA ILE A 20 11.37 -0.36 9.86
C ILE A 20 10.34 -1.45 10.21
N ALA A 21 9.70 -2.04 9.19
CA ALA A 21 8.76 -3.13 9.39
C ALA A 21 9.47 -4.36 10.00
N ARG A 22 10.63 -4.72 9.48
CA ARG A 22 11.43 -5.85 9.98
C ARG A 22 11.83 -5.68 11.44
N ASP A 23 12.30 -4.50 11.81
CA ASP A 23 12.68 -4.18 13.20
C ASP A 23 11.45 -4.25 14.12
N ARG A 24 10.31 -3.69 13.68
CA ARG A 24 9.04 -3.72 14.42
C ARG A 24 8.51 -5.13 14.65
N PHE A 25 8.72 -6.03 13.69
CA PHE A 25 8.25 -7.43 13.77
C PHE A 25 9.37 -8.43 14.09
N SER A 26 10.54 -7.98 14.55
CA SER A 26 11.71 -8.82 14.82
C SER A 26 11.47 -9.98 15.80
N SER A 27 10.49 -9.85 16.70
CA SER A 27 10.08 -10.90 17.65
C SER A 27 9.01 -11.87 17.11
N HIS A 28 8.52 -11.68 15.88
CA HIS A 28 7.43 -12.45 15.29
C HIS A 28 7.94 -13.35 14.16
N SER A 29 8.21 -14.62 14.49
CA SER A 29 8.74 -15.60 13.54
C SER A 29 7.77 -15.96 12.39
N ASN A 30 6.49 -15.65 12.55
CA ASN A 30 5.44 -15.87 11.55
C ASN A 30 5.26 -14.69 10.57
N VAL A 31 6.07 -13.64 10.69
CA VAL A 31 6.00 -12.44 9.84
C VAL A 31 7.19 -12.41 8.89
N GLN A 32 6.92 -12.19 7.60
CA GLN A 32 7.94 -11.99 6.56
C GLN A 32 7.74 -10.62 5.93
N THR A 33 8.83 -9.86 5.80
CA THR A 33 8.85 -8.56 5.13
C THR A 33 9.60 -8.68 3.81
N ALA A 34 9.10 -8.03 2.76
CA ALA A 34 9.76 -8.01 1.47
C ALA A 34 9.50 -6.70 0.74
N VAL A 35 10.46 -6.28 -0.08
CA VAL A 35 10.26 -5.20 -1.06
C VAL A 35 9.71 -5.82 -2.33
N MET A 36 8.48 -5.47 -2.72
CA MET A 36 7.78 -6.05 -3.87
C MET A 36 6.85 -5.01 -4.50
N SER A 37 6.62 -5.11 -5.82
CA SER A 37 5.58 -4.32 -6.49
C SER A 37 4.23 -4.96 -6.25
N GLY A 38 3.25 -4.18 -5.81
CA GLY A 38 1.86 -4.63 -5.72
C GLY A 38 1.20 -4.84 -7.08
N GLU A 39 1.85 -4.42 -8.16
CA GLU A 39 1.40 -4.59 -9.55
C GLU A 39 2.01 -5.84 -10.20
N GLU A 40 2.92 -6.54 -9.52
CA GLU A 40 3.60 -7.73 -10.03
C GLU A 40 4.12 -8.58 -8.86
N LEU A 41 3.20 -9.29 -8.21
CA LEU A 41 3.50 -10.08 -7.03
C LEU A 41 4.11 -11.44 -7.43
N PRO A 42 5.26 -11.84 -6.86
CA PRO A 42 5.92 -13.11 -7.16
C PRO A 42 5.27 -14.28 -6.40
N PHE A 43 3.96 -14.23 -6.18
CA PHE A 43 3.18 -15.28 -5.53
C PHE A 43 2.33 -16.03 -6.56
N PRO A 44 2.15 -17.36 -6.41
CA PRO A 44 1.19 -18.11 -7.19
C PRO A 44 -0.24 -17.61 -7.02
N ASP A 45 -1.12 -18.06 -7.90
CA ASP A 45 -2.56 -17.84 -7.77
C ASP A 45 -3.06 -18.48 -6.46
N GLU A 46 -4.12 -17.93 -5.88
CA GLU A 46 -4.79 -18.50 -4.70
C GLU A 46 -3.80 -18.83 -3.54
N THR A 47 -2.91 -17.90 -3.22
CA THR A 47 -1.90 -18.06 -2.15
C THR A 47 -2.40 -17.59 -0.78
N PHE A 48 -3.21 -16.54 -0.74
CA PHE A 48 -3.60 -15.87 0.49
C PHE A 48 -5.08 -16.05 0.79
N THR A 49 -5.40 -16.31 2.06
CA THR A 49 -6.79 -16.28 2.53
C THR A 49 -7.28 -14.85 2.76
N HIS A 50 -6.37 -13.91 3.01
CA HIS A 50 -6.67 -12.50 3.24
C HIS A 50 -5.65 -11.63 2.53
N SER A 51 -6.12 -10.55 1.90
CA SER A 51 -5.29 -9.49 1.34
C SER A 51 -5.69 -8.15 1.94
N ILE A 52 -4.74 -7.40 2.46
CA ILE A 52 -4.98 -6.08 3.06
C ILE A 52 -4.14 -5.06 2.29
N THR A 53 -4.81 -4.19 1.54
CA THR A 53 -4.16 -3.09 0.81
C THR A 53 -4.62 -1.76 1.41
N ASN A 54 -3.84 -1.24 2.33
CA ASN A 54 -4.15 0.00 3.04
C ASN A 54 -3.49 1.21 2.36
N LEU A 55 -4.30 2.09 1.77
CA LEU A 55 -3.86 3.29 1.05
C LEU A 55 -2.82 2.99 -0.06
N GLY A 56 -2.98 1.85 -0.74
CA GLY A 56 -2.01 1.35 -1.72
C GLY A 56 -2.36 1.68 -3.18
N LEU A 57 -3.50 1.16 -3.67
CA LEU A 57 -3.85 1.16 -5.11
C LEU A 57 -3.78 2.54 -5.78
N MET A 58 -4.15 3.59 -5.06
CA MET A 58 -4.12 4.98 -5.53
C MET A 58 -2.71 5.51 -5.86
N TYR A 59 -1.66 4.86 -5.37
CA TYR A 59 -0.27 5.22 -5.69
C TYR A 59 0.38 4.31 -6.73
N PHE A 60 -0.35 3.32 -7.26
CA PHE A 60 0.16 2.43 -8.30
C PHE A 60 0.11 3.12 -9.67
N THR A 61 0.98 2.69 -10.58
CA THR A 61 1.01 3.22 -11.95
C THR A 61 -0.25 2.78 -12.73
N ASP A 62 -0.68 1.54 -12.50
CA ASP A 62 -1.91 0.91 -12.97
C ASP A 62 -2.61 0.25 -11.77
N ALA A 63 -3.50 1.01 -11.13
CA ALA A 63 -4.34 0.52 -10.03
C ALA A 63 -5.16 -0.72 -10.42
N GLY A 64 -5.55 -0.85 -11.69
CA GLY A 64 -6.24 -2.02 -12.21
C GLY A 64 -5.35 -3.27 -12.22
N LYS A 65 -4.07 -3.13 -12.58
CA LYS A 65 -3.08 -4.23 -12.48
C LYS A 65 -2.90 -4.67 -11.04
N GLY A 66 -2.76 -3.73 -10.12
CA GLY A 66 -2.70 -4.05 -8.69
C GLY A 66 -3.95 -4.77 -8.17
N ALA A 67 -5.15 -4.31 -8.55
CA ALA A 67 -6.39 -4.98 -8.19
C ALA A 67 -6.48 -6.41 -8.76
N ARG A 68 -5.99 -6.63 -9.98
CA ARG A 68 -5.90 -7.97 -10.58
C ARG A 68 -4.93 -8.87 -9.82
N GLU A 69 -3.78 -8.36 -9.39
CA GLU A 69 -2.83 -9.13 -8.57
C GLU A 69 -3.39 -9.50 -7.19
N ILE A 70 -4.13 -8.57 -6.55
CA ILE A 70 -4.87 -8.87 -5.32
C ILE A 70 -5.86 -10.02 -5.56
N ALA A 71 -6.68 -9.93 -6.61
CA ALA A 71 -7.67 -10.97 -6.91
C ALA A 71 -7.03 -12.31 -7.27
N ARG A 72 -5.96 -12.30 -8.09
CA ARG A 72 -5.24 -13.49 -8.54
C ARG A 72 -4.62 -14.27 -7.37
N THR A 73 -3.98 -13.55 -6.44
CA THR A 73 -3.28 -14.17 -5.31
C THR A 73 -4.20 -14.53 -4.14
N LEU A 74 -5.45 -14.09 -4.15
CA LEU A 74 -6.45 -14.42 -3.13
C LEU A 74 -7.13 -15.75 -3.45
N HIS A 75 -7.39 -16.56 -2.42
CA HIS A 75 -8.23 -17.75 -2.56
C HIS A 75 -9.65 -17.36 -3.04
N PRO A 76 -10.40 -18.27 -3.70
CA PRO A 76 -11.78 -18.01 -4.11
C PRO A 76 -12.71 -17.64 -2.93
N ASP A 77 -12.47 -18.23 -1.75
CA ASP A 77 -13.21 -17.95 -0.51
C ASP A 77 -12.50 -16.92 0.39
N GLY A 78 -11.47 -16.24 -0.13
CA GLY A 78 -10.66 -15.28 0.62
C GLY A 78 -11.30 -13.89 0.72
N VAL A 79 -10.72 -13.06 1.58
CA VAL A 79 -11.19 -11.68 1.81
C VAL A 79 -10.13 -10.66 1.45
N ALA A 80 -10.47 -9.72 0.57
CA ALA A 80 -9.68 -8.53 0.31
C ALA A 80 -10.25 -7.32 1.07
N VAL A 81 -9.39 -6.61 1.80
CA VAL A 81 -9.70 -5.32 2.42
C VAL A 81 -8.86 -4.25 1.73
N VAL A 82 -9.52 -3.32 1.05
CA VAL A 82 -8.87 -2.22 0.34
C VAL A 82 -9.34 -0.90 0.94
N ALA A 83 -8.41 -0.06 1.36
CA ALA A 83 -8.68 1.27 1.88
C ALA A 83 -8.04 2.33 0.98
N GLY A 84 -8.75 3.44 0.75
CA GLY A 84 -8.30 4.58 -0.06
C GLY A 84 -8.95 5.88 0.41
N TRP A 85 -8.46 7.01 -0.08
CA TRP A 85 -9.10 8.30 0.18
C TRP A 85 -10.20 8.59 -0.83
N THR A 86 -11.41 8.91 -0.34
CA THR A 86 -12.43 9.57 -1.18
C THR A 86 -12.15 11.07 -1.28
N ILE A 87 -11.67 11.68 -0.19
CA ILE A 87 -11.35 13.12 -0.10
C ILE A 87 -10.08 13.28 0.74
N MET A 88 -9.09 13.99 0.20
CA MET A 88 -7.87 14.37 0.92
C MET A 88 -7.95 15.84 1.36
N GLY A 89 -8.79 16.13 2.35
CA GLY A 89 -9.12 17.53 2.74
C GLY A 89 -7.92 18.37 3.19
N HIS A 90 -6.86 17.72 3.68
CA HIS A 90 -5.62 18.40 4.08
C HIS A 90 -4.86 19.02 2.90
N ILE A 91 -5.08 18.56 1.66
CA ILE A 91 -4.42 19.10 0.46
C ILE A 91 -4.79 20.56 0.23
N LYS A 92 -6.07 20.89 0.43
CA LYS A 92 -6.56 22.27 0.33
C LYS A 92 -5.87 23.19 1.34
N ILE A 93 -5.73 22.74 2.58
CA ILE A 93 -5.05 23.49 3.64
C ILE A 93 -3.58 23.73 3.27
N ILE A 94 -2.88 22.71 2.76
CA ILE A 94 -1.48 22.84 2.31
C ILE A 94 -1.37 23.90 1.21
N GLN A 95 -2.25 23.85 0.21
CA GLN A 95 -2.26 24.81 -0.89
C GLN A 95 -2.59 26.24 -0.43
N GLU A 96 -3.55 26.40 0.48
CA GLU A 96 -3.93 27.70 1.06
C GLU A 96 -2.79 28.33 1.88
N VAL A 97 -2.07 27.52 2.64
CA VAL A 97 -0.88 27.98 3.38
C VAL A 97 0.23 28.32 2.40
N GLN A 98 0.52 27.46 1.41
CA GLN A 98 1.55 27.70 0.41
C GLN A 98 1.33 29.02 -0.33
N ALA A 99 0.10 29.33 -0.74
CA ALA A 99 -0.23 30.57 -1.44
C ALA A 99 0.12 31.82 -0.63
N GLN A 100 0.17 31.74 0.71
CA GLN A 100 0.53 32.86 1.58
C GLN A 100 2.04 32.98 1.80
N ILE A 101 2.75 31.85 1.92
CA ILE A 101 4.18 31.85 2.29
C ILE A 101 5.11 31.75 1.08
N ARG A 102 4.63 31.21 -0.04
CA ARG A 102 5.38 30.95 -1.28
C ARG A 102 4.46 31.06 -2.51
N PRO A 103 3.92 32.26 -2.79
CA PRO A 103 2.96 32.46 -3.88
C PRO A 103 3.53 32.18 -5.27
N ASP A 104 4.84 32.29 -5.46
CA ASP A 104 5.50 32.12 -6.76
C ASP A 104 5.87 30.65 -7.07
N GLU A 105 5.68 29.72 -6.12
CA GLU A 105 5.95 28.29 -6.32
C GLU A 105 4.74 27.55 -6.90
N THR A 106 5.00 26.52 -7.71
CA THR A 106 3.96 25.60 -8.21
C THR A 106 3.17 25.02 -7.03
N PRO A 107 1.81 25.11 -7.02
CA PRO A 107 1.00 24.55 -5.96
C PRO A 107 1.27 23.06 -5.75
N PHE A 108 1.32 22.65 -4.48
CA PHE A 108 1.49 21.25 -4.10
C PHE A 108 0.41 20.38 -4.74
N LYS A 109 0.85 19.26 -5.33
CA LYS A 109 -0.01 18.20 -5.85
C LYS A 109 0.39 16.87 -5.22
N THR A 110 -0.59 16.02 -4.98
CA THR A 110 -0.33 14.65 -4.55
C THR A 110 0.36 13.85 -5.65
N PRO A 111 1.19 12.85 -5.31
CA PRO A 111 1.78 11.94 -6.30
C PRO A 111 0.78 10.84 -6.74
N ILE A 112 -0.50 11.19 -6.80
CA ILE A 112 -1.62 10.35 -7.22
C ILE A 112 -2.19 11.02 -8.48
N PRO A 113 -2.51 10.27 -9.55
CA PRO A 113 -3.18 10.84 -10.72
C PRO A 113 -4.44 11.62 -10.34
N ASP A 114 -4.76 12.68 -11.08
CA ASP A 114 -6.03 13.38 -10.89
C ASP A 114 -7.19 12.37 -11.07
N MET A 115 -8.09 12.30 -10.08
CA MET A 115 -9.26 11.41 -10.11
C MET A 115 -10.32 11.87 -11.12
#